data_AF-A0A3E4QV64-F1
#
_entry.id   AF-A0A3E4QV64-F1
#
_cell.length_a   1.000
_cell.length_b   1.000
_cell.length_c   1.000
_cell.angle_alpha   90.00
_cell.angle_beta   90.00
_cell.angle_gamma   90.00
#
_symmetry.space_group_name_H-M   'P 1'
#
loop_
_entity.id
_entity.type
_entity.pdbx_description
1 polymer ?
#
loop_
_entity_poly.entity_id
_entity_poly.type
_entity_poly.pdbx_seq_one_letter_code
_entity_poly.pdbx_strand_id
1 'polypeptide(L)'
;MARSVYQAVAEVQRSVAVPKAKFNEFGGFLYRSYEDIVAALKEPCAEAGIAFSMSDDVVQVGDRHYVRSTVRIWQTDGGDQTMEVAALAREAEHKKGSDDAQVTGMASSYARKYALCGAFAIDGQADPDGMRPAEPPRPEPPAQGPFTAHCKSCGARYRFEGRAQYEAFAAAAGCCPAPAWEVEA
;
A
#
# COMPACT_ATOMS: atom_id res chain seq x y z
N MET A 1 16.41 4.88 36.68
CA MET A 1 15.29 5.75 36.31
C MET A 1 14.25 4.89 35.61
N ALA A 2 12.96 5.14 35.83
CA ALA A 2 11.91 4.47 35.07
C ALA A 2 12.03 4.81 33.58
N ARG A 3 11.77 3.84 32.71
CA ARG A 3 11.78 4.03 31.26
C ARG A 3 10.66 4.98 30.86
N SER A 4 10.94 5.92 29.95
CA SER A 4 9.92 6.84 29.39
C SER A 4 9.20 6.25 28.19
N VAL A 5 8.02 6.78 27.86
CA VAL A 5 7.29 6.42 26.63
C VAL A 5 8.11 6.69 25.36
N TYR A 6 8.99 7.70 25.36
CA TYR A 6 9.89 7.98 24.23
C TYR A 6 10.96 6.90 24.06
N GLN A 7 11.52 6.39 25.16
CA GLN A 7 12.44 5.24 25.12
C GLN A 7 11.70 3.95 24.73
N ALA A 8 10.43 3.81 25.11
CA ALA A 8 9.52 2.77 24.63
C ALA A 8 9.40 2.74 23.11
N VAL A 9 8.96 3.87 22.56
CA VAL A 9 8.79 4.09 21.13
C VAL A 9 10.12 3.91 20.38
N ALA A 10 11.24 4.40 20.93
CA ALA A 10 12.55 4.27 20.29
C ALA A 10 12.99 2.79 20.13
N GLU A 11 12.59 1.88 21.02
CA GLU A 11 12.85 0.44 20.81
C GLU A 11 12.01 -0.12 19.66
N VAL A 12 10.73 0.22 19.60
CA VAL A 12 9.85 -0.18 18.49
C VAL A 12 10.36 0.35 17.15
N GLN A 13 10.81 1.61 17.11
CA GLN A 13 11.40 2.23 15.92
C GLN A 13 12.64 1.49 15.39
N ARG A 14 13.39 0.79 16.25
CA ARG A 14 14.57 0.02 15.83
C ARG A 14 14.23 -1.37 15.30
N SER A 15 13.10 -1.94 15.69
CA SER A 15 12.71 -3.31 15.32
C SER A 15 11.70 -3.37 14.17
N VAL A 16 10.87 -2.35 13.99
CA VAL A 16 9.76 -2.38 13.03
C VAL A 16 10.18 -1.86 11.66
N ALA A 17 10.01 -2.72 10.65
CA ALA A 17 10.04 -2.34 9.24
C ALA A 17 8.80 -2.91 8.53
N VAL A 18 8.13 -2.10 7.72
CA VAL A 18 6.92 -2.52 6.98
C VAL A 18 7.06 -2.16 5.50
N PRO A 19 7.48 -3.11 4.64
CA PRO A 19 7.68 -2.85 3.22
C PRO A 19 6.37 -2.54 2.49
N LYS A 20 6.45 -1.78 1.39
CA LYS A 20 5.34 -1.58 0.46
C LYS A 20 5.22 -2.81 -0.44
N ALA A 21 4.57 -3.87 0.07
CA ALA A 21 4.51 -5.17 -0.62
C ALA A 21 3.22 -5.39 -1.43
N LYS A 22 2.18 -4.56 -1.24
CA LYS A 22 0.90 -4.69 -1.96
C LYS A 22 0.92 -3.84 -3.22
N PHE A 23 0.43 -4.35 -4.34
CA PHE A 23 0.33 -3.60 -5.59
C PHE A 23 -1.10 -3.11 -5.84
N ASN A 24 -1.27 -1.82 -6.12
CA ASN A 24 -2.54 -1.26 -6.55
C ASN A 24 -2.58 -1.25 -8.09
N GLU A 25 -3.41 -2.11 -8.69
CA GLU A 25 -3.51 -2.24 -10.15
C GLU A 25 -4.09 -0.99 -10.83
N PHE A 26 -5.04 -0.31 -10.18
CA PHE A 26 -5.67 0.90 -10.72
C PHE A 26 -4.73 2.10 -10.71
N GLY A 27 -3.93 2.23 -9.65
CA GLY A 27 -2.99 3.35 -9.47
C GLY A 27 -1.57 3.06 -9.97
N GLY A 28 -1.26 1.80 -10.25
CA GLY A 28 0.08 1.36 -10.68
C GLY A 28 1.16 1.65 -9.64
N PHE A 29 0.91 1.45 -8.35
CA PHE A 29 1.91 1.70 -7.31
C PHE A 29 1.90 0.66 -6.18
N LEU A 30 3.06 0.44 -5.57
CA LEU A 30 3.21 -0.36 -4.36
C LEU A 30 2.79 0.43 -3.12
N TYR A 31 2.12 -0.25 -2.19
CA TYR A 31 1.65 0.31 -0.94
C TYR A 31 1.72 -0.70 0.21
N ARG A 32 1.50 -0.22 1.42
CA ARG A 32 1.23 -1.01 2.63
C ARG A 32 -0.12 -0.59 3.18
N SER A 33 -0.92 -1.55 3.65
CA SER A 33 -2.23 -1.23 4.22
C SER A 33 -2.09 -0.81 5.68
N TYR A 34 -3.16 -0.22 6.22
CA TYR A 34 -3.24 0.11 7.63
C TYR A 34 -3.11 -1.16 8.51
N GLU A 35 -3.77 -2.23 8.09
CA GLU A 35 -3.77 -3.54 8.75
C GLU A 35 -2.36 -4.14 8.81
N ASP A 36 -1.57 -4.00 7.75
CA ASP A 36 -0.17 -4.48 7.72
C ASP A 36 0.66 -3.75 8.77
N ILE A 37 0.52 -2.42 8.86
CA ILE A 37 1.22 -1.60 9.84
C ILE A 37 0.80 -1.98 11.27
N VAL A 38 -0.50 -2.08 11.53
CA VAL A 38 -1.00 -2.45 12.86
C VAL A 38 -0.54 -3.85 13.25
N ALA A 39 -0.61 -4.82 12.34
CA ALA A 39 -0.14 -6.18 12.61
C ALA A 39 1.36 -6.20 12.96
N ALA A 40 2.19 -5.47 12.23
CA ALA A 40 3.62 -5.38 12.47
C ALA A 40 3.99 -4.68 13.80
N LEU A 41 3.12 -3.81 14.32
CA LEU A 41 3.34 -3.08 15.57
C LEU A 41 2.92 -3.86 16.83
N LYS A 42 2.07 -4.89 16.73
CA LYS A 42 1.50 -5.57 17.91
C LYS A 42 2.58 -6.16 18.83
N GLU A 43 3.43 -7.02 18.29
CA GLU A 43 4.47 -7.70 19.09
C GLU A 43 5.52 -6.70 19.61
N PRO A 44 6.09 -5.81 18.78
CA PRO A 44 7.09 -4.86 19.25
C PRO A 44 6.57 -3.89 20.32
N CYS A 45 5.32 -3.43 20.21
CA CYS A 45 4.70 -2.61 21.25
C CYS A 45 4.50 -3.39 22.56
N ALA A 46 4.10 -4.66 22.48
CA ALA A 46 3.95 -5.51 23.66
C ALA A 46 5.31 -5.74 24.36
N GLU A 47 6.36 -6.05 23.59
CA GLU A 47 7.73 -6.20 24.10
C GLU A 47 8.27 -4.90 24.73
N ALA A 48 7.96 -3.75 24.13
CA ALA A 48 8.36 -2.44 24.63
C ALA A 48 7.48 -1.91 25.79
N GLY A 49 6.45 -2.65 26.21
CA GLY A 49 5.57 -2.27 27.31
C GLY A 49 4.69 -1.06 27.00
N ILE A 50 4.27 -0.90 25.74
CA ILE A 50 3.38 0.19 25.32
C ILE A 50 2.16 -0.31 24.57
N ALA A 51 1.10 0.49 24.63
CA ALA A 51 -0.09 0.33 23.81
C ALA A 51 -0.41 1.65 23.10
N PHE A 52 -1.22 1.56 22.06
CA PHE A 52 -1.68 2.73 21.33
C PHE A 52 -3.16 2.62 20.93
N SER A 53 -3.79 3.76 20.75
CA SER A 53 -5.11 3.90 20.15
C SER A 53 -5.10 5.03 19.13
N MET A 54 -6.14 5.08 18.32
CA MET A 54 -6.29 6.08 17.28
C MET A 54 -7.69 6.67 17.33
N SER A 55 -7.77 7.98 17.11
CA SER A 55 -9.02 8.70 16.89
C SER A 55 -8.91 9.52 15.61
N ASP A 56 -10.02 9.62 14.89
CA ASP A 56 -10.12 10.45 13.69
C ASP A 56 -11.06 11.61 13.93
N ASP A 57 -10.75 12.75 13.32
CA ASP A 57 -11.55 13.97 13.36
C ASP A 57 -11.50 14.65 11.99
N VAL A 58 -12.51 15.46 11.67
CA VAL A 58 -12.55 16.22 10.42
C VAL A 58 -12.11 17.66 10.69
N VAL A 59 -11.10 18.11 9.95
CA VAL A 59 -10.56 19.46 10.02
C VAL A 59 -10.83 20.17 8.70
N GLN A 60 -11.54 21.28 8.74
CA GLN A 60 -11.74 22.14 7.58
C GLN A 60 -10.68 23.24 7.56
N VAL A 61 -10.01 23.40 6.42
CA VAL A 61 -9.03 24.48 6.17
C VAL A 61 -9.44 25.20 4.88
N GLY A 62 -10.06 26.37 5.02
CA GLY A 62 -10.65 27.09 3.90
C GLY A 62 -11.77 26.28 3.23
N ASP A 63 -11.59 25.97 1.96
CA ASP A 63 -12.49 25.16 1.13
C ASP A 63 -12.18 23.65 1.18
N ARG A 64 -11.17 23.22 1.93
CA ARG A 64 -10.71 21.82 1.96
C ARG A 64 -11.06 21.12 3.25
N HIS A 65 -11.49 19.87 3.11
CA HIS A 65 -11.69 18.94 4.23
C HIS A 65 -10.49 18.01 4.36
N TYR A 66 -10.03 17.81 5.59
CA TYR A 66 -8.97 16.89 5.94
C TYR A 66 -9.48 15.94 7.01
N VAL A 67 -9.12 14.67 6.90
CA VAL A 67 -9.21 13.76 8.05
C VAL A 67 -7.90 13.87 8.83
N ARG A 68 -8.01 14.26 10.10
CA ARG A 68 -6.94 14.23 11.09
C ARG A 68 -7.03 12.91 11.84
N SER A 69 -5.97 12.12 11.82
CA SER A 69 -5.87 10.94 12.67
C SER A 69 -4.79 11.16 13.72
N THR A 70 -5.12 10.91 14.99
CA THR A 70 -4.22 11.06 16.13
C THR A 70 -3.94 9.68 16.72
N VAL A 71 -2.68 9.29 16.75
CA VAL A 71 -2.18 8.12 17.50
C VAL A 71 -1.83 8.60 18.90
N ARG A 72 -2.43 7.97 19.91
CA ARG A 72 -2.05 8.15 21.31
C ARG A 72 -1.35 6.89 21.80
N ILE A 73 -0.19 7.05 22.43
CA ILE A 73 0.68 5.96 22.91
C ILE A 73 0.88 6.14 24.41
N TRP A 74 0.80 5.04 25.18
CA TRP A 74 1.00 5.05 26.63
C TRP A 74 1.69 3.77 27.10
N GLN A 75 2.30 3.84 28.29
CA GLN A 75 2.94 2.68 28.92
C GLN A 75 1.89 1.78 29.58
N THR A 76 2.05 0.46 29.46
CA THR A 76 1.11 -0.52 30.01
C THR A 76 1.44 -0.92 31.45
N ASP A 77 2.63 -0.56 31.95
CA ASP A 77 3.16 -0.89 33.26
C ASP A 77 2.79 0.13 34.38
N GLY A 78 1.83 1.02 34.09
CA GLY A 78 1.33 2.01 35.05
C GLY A 78 2.05 3.36 35.04
N GLY A 79 2.86 3.63 34.01
CA GLY A 79 3.39 4.97 33.77
C GLY A 79 2.31 5.94 33.24
N ASP A 80 2.29 7.18 33.77
CA ASP A 80 1.34 8.22 33.36
C ASP A 80 1.74 8.96 32.06
N GLN A 81 2.91 8.62 31.49
CA GLN A 81 3.41 9.28 30.30
C GLN A 81 2.65 8.83 29.06
N THR A 82 2.25 9.81 28.26
CA THR A 82 1.64 9.58 26.96
C THR A 82 2.35 10.38 25.88
N MET A 83 2.33 9.86 24.66
CA MET A 83 2.83 10.54 23.47
C MET A 83 1.71 10.58 22.43
N GLU A 84 1.55 11.72 21.76
CA GLU A 84 0.56 11.89 20.71
C GLU A 84 1.23 12.33 19.41
N VAL A 85 0.82 11.71 18.31
CA VAL A 85 1.27 12.06 16.97
C VAL A 85 0.06 12.08 16.06
N ALA A 86 -0.13 13.18 15.34
CA ALA A 86 -1.23 13.34 14.40
C ALA A 86 -0.74 13.49 12.96
N ALA A 87 -1.54 13.01 12.02
CA ALA A 87 -1.34 13.27 10.60
C ALA A 87 -2.66 13.63 9.92
N LEU A 88 -2.54 14.33 8.79
CA LEU A 88 -3.66 14.84 8.01
C LEU A 88 -3.65 14.19 6.62
N ALA A 89 -4.82 13.81 6.14
CA ALA A 89 -5.04 13.45 4.75
C ALA A 89 -6.20 14.26 4.19
N ARG A 90 -5.97 14.91 3.04
CA ARG A 90 -7.02 15.67 2.37
C ARG A 90 -8.08 14.72 1.82
N GLU A 91 -9.34 15.03 2.10
CA GLU A 91 -10.48 14.42 1.43
C GLU A 91 -10.63 15.04 0.04
N ALA A 92 -10.73 14.21 -0.99
CA ALA A 92 -10.87 14.69 -2.37
C ALA A 92 -12.31 15.19 -2.59
N GLU A 93 -12.48 16.38 -3.17
CA GLU A 93 -13.83 16.91 -3.48
C GLU A 93 -14.62 16.00 -4.42
N HIS A 94 -13.93 15.33 -5.34
CA HIS A 94 -14.49 14.26 -6.14
C HIS A 94 -13.42 13.25 -6.51
N LYS A 95 -13.76 11.96 -6.40
CA LYS A 95 -12.99 10.86 -6.99
C LYS A 95 -13.90 10.10 -7.94
N LYS A 96 -13.61 10.19 -9.24
CA LYS A 96 -14.43 9.57 -10.31
C LYS A 96 -14.57 8.07 -10.04
N GLY A 97 -15.80 7.59 -9.82
CA GLY A 97 -16.11 6.18 -9.57
C GLY A 97 -16.10 5.73 -8.10
N SER A 98 -16.04 6.64 -7.13
CA SER A 98 -16.22 6.33 -5.70
C SER A 98 -17.47 7.04 -5.15
N ASP A 99 -18.17 6.39 -4.21
CA ASP A 99 -19.22 7.06 -3.43
C ASP A 99 -18.60 7.99 -2.35
N ASP A 100 -19.37 8.94 -1.84
CA ASP A 100 -18.86 9.96 -0.89
C ASP A 100 -18.31 9.33 0.41
N ALA A 101 -18.91 8.25 0.90
CA ALA A 101 -18.45 7.56 2.10
C ALA A 101 -17.09 6.87 1.87
N GLN A 102 -16.86 6.33 0.66
CA GLN A 102 -15.58 5.78 0.25
C GLN A 102 -14.49 6.86 0.21
N VAL A 103 -14.82 8.09 -0.16
CA VAL A 103 -13.86 9.21 -0.20
C VAL A 103 -13.32 9.52 1.20
N THR A 104 -14.20 9.71 2.19
CA THR A 104 -13.78 9.93 3.59
C THR A 104 -13.06 8.71 4.16
N GLY A 105 -13.53 7.50 3.86
CA GLY A 105 -12.88 6.26 4.31
C GLY A 105 -11.46 6.11 3.78
N MET A 106 -11.20 6.51 2.53
CA MET A 106 -9.85 6.55 1.98
C MET A 106 -8.98 7.60 2.68
N ALA A 107 -9.50 8.81 2.89
CA ALA A 107 -8.77 9.87 3.58
C ALA A 107 -8.40 9.46 5.02
N SER A 108 -9.35 8.91 5.79
CA SER A 108 -9.08 8.30 7.10
C SER A 108 -7.99 7.23 7.03
N SER A 109 -8.07 6.31 6.08
CA SER A 109 -7.04 5.27 5.90
C SER A 109 -5.65 5.86 5.64
N TYR A 110 -5.54 6.95 4.87
CA TYR A 110 -4.26 7.63 4.66
C TYR A 110 -3.76 8.34 5.92
N ALA A 111 -4.63 9.10 6.59
CA ALA A 111 -4.28 9.82 7.82
C ALA A 111 -3.77 8.86 8.89
N ARG A 112 -4.47 7.72 9.09
CA ARG A 112 -4.07 6.67 10.04
C ARG A 112 -2.69 6.11 9.74
N LYS A 113 -2.44 5.74 8.47
CA LYS A 113 -1.12 5.24 8.03
C LYS A 113 -0.03 6.27 8.30
N TYR A 114 -0.24 7.54 7.95
CA TYR A 114 0.77 8.58 8.17
C TYR A 114 1.01 8.86 9.64
N ALA A 115 -0.02 8.84 10.49
CA ALA A 115 0.13 9.05 11.92
C ALA A 115 0.94 7.91 12.57
N LEU A 116 0.67 6.65 12.21
CA LEU A 116 1.46 5.51 12.67
C LEU A 116 2.89 5.52 12.14
N CYS A 117 3.10 5.85 10.86
CA CYS A 117 4.43 5.99 10.30
C CYS A 117 5.22 7.11 10.99
N GLY A 118 4.58 8.25 11.31
CA GLY A 118 5.20 9.34 12.05
C GLY A 118 5.54 8.98 13.49
N ALA A 119 4.66 8.24 14.17
CA ALA A 119 4.87 7.82 15.55
C ALA A 119 6.01 6.79 15.69
N PHE A 120 6.04 5.79 14.81
CA PHE A 120 6.96 4.66 14.89
C PHE A 120 8.07 4.69 13.84
N ALA A 121 8.31 5.84 13.20
CA ALA A 121 9.34 6.03 12.18
C ALA A 121 9.35 4.94 11.09
N ILE A 122 8.17 4.47 10.68
CA ILE A 122 8.04 3.38 9.72
C ILE A 122 8.35 3.91 8.33
N ASP A 123 9.59 3.75 7.90
CA ASP A 123 10.01 4.06 6.55
C ASP A 123 9.42 3.07 5.54
N GLY A 124 9.22 3.53 4.31
CA GLY A 124 8.99 2.65 3.17
C GLY A 124 10.24 2.67 2.33
N GLN A 125 10.81 1.50 2.05
CA GLN A 125 12.00 1.35 1.20
C GLN A 125 11.80 1.84 -0.25
N ALA A 126 10.60 2.30 -0.62
CA ALA A 126 10.31 2.91 -1.91
C ALA A 126 9.82 4.34 -1.70
N ASP A 127 10.70 5.29 -1.98
CA ASP A 127 10.39 6.71 -2.10
C ASP A 127 9.53 6.92 -3.36
N PRO A 128 8.31 7.51 -3.27
CA PRO A 128 7.53 7.87 -4.46
C PRO A 128 8.21 8.93 -5.34
N ASP A 129 9.14 9.72 -4.79
CA ASP A 129 10.02 10.63 -5.55
C ASP A 129 11.28 9.90 -6.06
N GLY A 130 11.53 8.68 -5.56
CA GLY A 130 12.53 7.78 -6.08
C GLY A 130 12.17 7.40 -7.50
N MET A 131 13.04 7.73 -8.46
CA MET A 131 12.91 7.30 -9.85
C MET A 131 12.66 5.79 -9.86
N ARG A 132 11.43 5.38 -10.21
CA ARG A 132 11.09 3.98 -10.40
C ARG A 132 12.05 3.46 -11.48
N PRO A 133 12.85 2.40 -11.23
CA PRO A 133 13.55 1.76 -12.34
C PRO A 133 12.47 1.41 -13.36
N ALA A 134 12.70 1.78 -14.63
CA ALA A 134 11.77 1.47 -15.70
C ALA A 134 11.39 -0.01 -15.60
N GLU A 135 10.08 -0.31 -15.60
CA GLU A 135 9.65 -1.70 -15.71
C GLU A 135 10.40 -2.32 -16.88
N PRO A 136 11.03 -3.51 -16.70
CA PRO A 136 11.67 -4.19 -17.82
C PRO A 136 10.63 -4.28 -18.94
N PRO A 137 10.99 -3.94 -20.18
CA PRO A 137 10.05 -3.93 -21.29
C PRO A 137 9.33 -5.29 -21.33
N ARG A 138 7.99 -5.26 -21.38
CA ARG A 138 7.21 -6.48 -21.55
C ARG A 138 7.73 -7.20 -22.79
N PRO A 139 7.97 -8.53 -22.75
CA PRO A 139 8.47 -9.25 -23.90
C PRO A 139 7.51 -9.03 -25.09
N GLU A 140 7.99 -8.34 -26.12
CA GLU A 140 7.23 -8.20 -27.35
C GLU A 140 7.18 -9.56 -28.06
N PRO A 141 6.03 -9.95 -28.65
CA PRO A 141 5.94 -11.18 -29.41
C PRO A 141 7.00 -11.20 -30.52
N PRO A 142 7.88 -12.22 -30.55
CA PRO A 142 8.90 -12.37 -31.59
C PRO A 142 8.26 -12.35 -32.99
N ALA A 143 8.92 -11.67 -33.93
CA ALA A 143 8.44 -11.61 -35.32
C ALA A 143 8.39 -12.99 -36.00
N GLN A 144 9.23 -13.94 -35.58
CA GLN A 144 9.36 -15.29 -36.14
C GLN A 144 9.40 -16.31 -34.99
N GLY A 145 8.71 -17.44 -35.15
CA GLY A 145 8.55 -18.44 -34.10
C GLY A 145 9.63 -19.52 -34.05
N PRO A 146 9.47 -20.55 -33.18
CA PRO A 146 8.33 -20.75 -32.28
C PRO A 146 8.50 -20.12 -30.89
N PHE A 147 7.44 -19.52 -30.35
CA PHE A 147 7.39 -18.98 -28.98
C PHE A 147 6.08 -19.39 -28.26
N THR A 148 6.08 -19.33 -26.93
CA THR A 148 4.91 -19.66 -26.10
C THR A 148 4.32 -18.38 -25.52
N ALA A 149 2.99 -18.28 -25.51
CA ALA A 149 2.29 -17.26 -24.73
C ALA A 149 1.25 -17.92 -23.80
N HIS A 150 1.03 -17.29 -22.66
CA HIS A 150 0.08 -17.74 -21.65
C HIS A 150 -0.95 -16.65 -21.37
N CYS A 151 -2.15 -17.06 -20.94
CA CYS A 151 -3.16 -16.14 -20.47
C CYS A 151 -3.11 -16.03 -18.94
N LYS A 152 -2.94 -14.81 -18.42
CA LYS A 152 -2.93 -14.54 -16.97
C LYS A 152 -4.29 -14.78 -16.31
N SER A 153 -5.38 -14.68 -17.06
CA SER A 153 -6.73 -14.82 -16.53
C SER A 153 -7.19 -16.27 -16.39
N CYS A 154 -6.75 -17.16 -17.30
CA CYS A 154 -7.22 -18.56 -17.36
C CYS A 154 -6.08 -19.59 -17.19
N GLY A 155 -4.82 -19.16 -17.24
CA GLY A 155 -3.64 -20.03 -17.18
C GLY A 155 -3.36 -20.85 -18.44
N ALA A 156 -4.17 -20.73 -19.49
CA ALA A 156 -3.97 -21.49 -20.73
C ALA A 156 -2.70 -21.04 -21.45
N ARG A 157 -1.98 -22.01 -22.04
CA ARG A 157 -0.72 -21.80 -22.76
C ARG A 157 -0.86 -22.27 -24.20
N TYR A 158 -0.35 -21.47 -25.13
CA TYR A 158 -0.37 -21.76 -26.56
C TYR A 158 1.00 -21.45 -27.16
N ARG A 159 1.43 -22.29 -28.09
CA ARG A 159 2.65 -22.10 -28.87
C ARG A 159 2.28 -21.50 -30.22
N PHE A 160 3.01 -20.46 -30.62
CA PHE A 160 2.82 -19.72 -31.84
C PHE A 160 4.07 -19.81 -32.71
N GLU A 161 3.88 -20.03 -34.00
CA GLU A 161 4.93 -20.10 -35.03
C GLU A 161 5.32 -18.70 -35.55
N GLY A 162 4.63 -17.65 -35.10
CA GLY A 162 4.96 -16.28 -35.45
C GLY A 162 3.93 -15.27 -34.93
N ARG A 163 4.31 -14.00 -34.96
CA ARG A 163 3.50 -12.88 -34.45
C ARG A 163 2.12 -12.78 -35.09
N ALA A 164 2.01 -13.00 -36.41
CA ALA A 164 0.73 -12.93 -37.12
C ALA A 164 -0.29 -13.97 -36.61
N GLN A 165 0.18 -15.17 -36.23
CA GLN A 165 -0.67 -16.22 -35.66
C GLN A 165 -1.15 -15.83 -34.26
N TYR A 166 -0.26 -15.24 -33.46
CA TYR A 166 -0.59 -14.75 -32.12
C TYR A 166 -1.61 -13.61 -32.16
N GLU A 167 -1.42 -12.60 -33.02
CA GLU A 167 -2.32 -11.46 -33.16
C GLU A 167 -3.71 -11.89 -33.66
N ALA A 168 -3.77 -12.79 -34.65
CA ALA A 168 -5.03 -13.34 -35.14
C ALA A 168 -5.78 -14.13 -34.05
N PHE A 169 -5.05 -14.90 -33.24
CA PHE A 169 -5.63 -15.65 -32.13
C PHE A 169 -6.16 -14.72 -31.02
N ALA A 170 -5.38 -13.71 -30.63
CA ALA A 170 -5.79 -12.71 -29.65
C ALA A 170 -7.02 -11.90 -30.10
N ALA A 171 -7.19 -11.67 -31.41
CA ALA A 171 -8.31 -10.93 -31.97
C ALA A 171 -9.59 -11.75 -32.14
N ALA A 172 -9.49 -13.06 -32.46
CA ALA A 172 -10.64 -13.88 -32.84
C ALA A 172 -11.16 -14.80 -31.72
N ALA A 173 -10.29 -15.31 -30.84
CA ALA A 173 -10.67 -16.31 -29.85
C ALA A 173 -9.85 -16.16 -28.56
N GLY A 174 -10.44 -15.48 -27.57
CA GLY A 174 -9.93 -15.52 -26.20
C GLY A 174 -10.11 -16.90 -25.57
N CYS A 175 -9.16 -17.34 -24.73
CA CYS A 175 -9.32 -18.59 -23.97
C CYS A 175 -10.47 -18.53 -22.93
N CYS A 176 -10.91 -17.33 -22.56
CA CYS A 176 -11.87 -17.09 -21.48
C CYS A 176 -12.60 -15.74 -21.70
N PRO A 177 -13.60 -15.39 -20.87
CA PRO A 177 -14.37 -14.16 -21.01
C PRO A 177 -13.56 -12.85 -20.91
N ALA A 178 -12.38 -12.89 -20.31
CA ALA A 178 -11.48 -11.74 -20.14
C ALA A 178 -10.01 -12.17 -20.37
N PRO A 179 -9.60 -12.48 -21.62
CA PRO A 179 -8.28 -13.01 -21.90
C PRO A 179 -7.19 -11.94 -21.71
N ALA A 180 -6.13 -12.27 -20.98
CA ALA A 180 -4.97 -11.40 -20.76
C ALA A 180 -3.68 -12.12 -21.19
N TRP A 181 -3.32 -11.99 -22.46
CA TRP A 181 -2.18 -12.71 -23.07
C TRP A 181 -0.83 -12.07 -22.77
N GLU A 182 0.16 -12.88 -22.41
CA GLU A 182 1.56 -12.48 -22.23
C GLU A 182 2.51 -13.54 -22.85
N VAL A 183 3.55 -13.08 -23.55
CA VAL A 183 4.58 -13.93 -24.13
C VAL A 183 5.54 -14.36 -23.03
N GLU A 184 5.81 -15.67 -22.94
CA GLU A 184 6.81 -16.19 -22.02
C GLU A 184 8.21 -15.78 -22.52
N ALA A 185 9.03 -15.21 -21.62
CA ALA A 185 10.40 -14.81 -21.91
C ALA A 185 11.33 -16.02 -22.11
#